data_AF-A0A2M7I315-F1
#
_entry.id   AF-A0A2M7I315-F1
#
_cell.length_a   1.000
_cell.length_b   1.000
_cell.length_c   1.000
_cell.angle_alpha   90.00
_cell.angle_beta   90.00
_cell.angle_gamma   90.00
#
_symmetry.space_group_name_H-M   'P 1'
#
loop_
_entity.id
_entity.type
_entity.pdbx_description
1 polymer ?
#
loop_
_entity_poly.entity_id
_entity_poly.type
_entity_poly.pdbx_seq_one_letter_code
_entity_poly.pdbx_strand_id
1 'polypeptide(L)'
;MGWDFEWFSSENSGFNFDFNVSFNACEKSEYNYAEYTSEKVKDLPGISVFYKDENNNIFHTYSCYARELETFNTAYRFLDIIPKGRDEDSLPWGMAWVDYHDKYKS
;
A
#
# COMPACT_ATOMS: atom_id res chain seq x y z
N MET A 1 -17.86 -6.48 -12.61
CA MET A 1 -16.87 -5.58 -11.96
C MET A 1 -15.44 -5.97 -12.33
N GLY A 2 -15.11 -7.23 -12.63
CA GLY A 2 -13.94 -7.60 -13.45
C GLY A 2 -12.55 -7.06 -13.06
N TRP A 3 -12.35 -6.58 -11.83
CA TRP A 3 -11.07 -6.06 -11.37
C TRP A 3 -10.10 -7.24 -11.28
N ASP A 4 -9.05 -7.19 -12.09
CA ASP A 4 -7.94 -8.14 -12.07
C ASP A 4 -6.71 -7.40 -11.56
N PHE A 5 -6.18 -7.88 -10.44
CA PHE A 5 -4.95 -7.37 -9.86
C PHE A 5 -4.00 -8.55 -9.76
N GLU A 6 -2.75 -8.36 -10.17
CA GLU A 6 -1.72 -9.34 -9.91
C GLU A 6 -1.42 -9.36 -8.41
N TRP A 7 -1.76 -10.47 -7.76
CA TRP A 7 -1.43 -10.71 -6.36
C TRP A 7 -0.04 -11.33 -6.27
N PHE A 8 0.83 -10.64 -5.55
CA PHE A 8 2.17 -11.13 -5.24
C PHE A 8 2.30 -11.39 -3.74
N SER A 9 3.14 -12.36 -3.38
CA SER A 9 3.47 -12.69 -2.00
C SER A 9 4.94 -12.36 -1.74
N SER A 10 5.23 -11.86 -0.53
CA SER A 10 6.61 -11.70 -0.05
C SER A 10 7.17 -12.97 0.59
N GLU A 11 6.43 -14.08 0.57
CA GLU A 11 6.88 -15.37 1.10
C GLU A 11 8.23 -15.78 0.48
N ASN A 12 9.15 -16.25 1.32
CA ASN A 12 10.54 -16.60 0.96
C ASN A 12 11.39 -15.43 0.45
N SER A 13 11.03 -14.18 0.75
CA SER A 13 11.85 -12.99 0.48
C SER A 13 12.17 -12.20 1.76
N GLY A 14 13.17 -11.31 1.68
CA GLY A 14 13.51 -10.37 2.76
C GLY A 14 12.62 -9.12 2.79
N PHE A 15 11.68 -8.97 1.85
CA PHE A 15 10.94 -7.74 1.60
C PHE A 15 10.32 -7.13 2.87
N ASN A 16 9.63 -7.94 3.69
CA ASN A 16 9.00 -7.44 4.90
C ASN A 16 10.00 -6.91 5.95
N PHE A 17 11.21 -7.46 6.00
CA PHE A 17 12.27 -6.98 6.89
C PHE A 17 12.86 -5.66 6.38
N ASP A 18 13.06 -5.53 5.07
CA ASP A 18 13.56 -4.29 4.43
C ASP A 18 12.64 -3.09 4.67
N PHE A 19 11.34 -3.33 4.85
CA PHE A 19 10.33 -2.31 5.14
C PHE A 19 9.85 -2.29 6.60
N ASN A 20 10.65 -2.85 7.52
CA ASN A 20 10.42 -2.75 8.97
C ASN A 20 9.02 -3.21 9.41
N VAL A 21 8.52 -4.29 8.82
CA VAL A 21 7.23 -4.91 9.20
C VAL A 21 7.36 -6.37 9.65
N SER A 22 8.50 -7.01 9.42
CA SER A 22 8.87 -8.31 10.01
C SER A 22 10.16 -8.19 10.83
N PHE A 23 10.26 -8.92 11.93
CA PHE A 23 11.32 -8.77 12.92
C PHE A 23 11.83 -10.11 13.48
N ASN A 24 13.12 -10.14 13.78
CA ASN A 24 13.71 -11.21 14.59
C ASN A 24 13.35 -11.02 16.07
N ALA A 25 13.18 -12.13 16.79
CA ALA A 25 12.88 -12.08 18.21
C ALA A 25 14.03 -11.48 19.03
N CYS A 26 13.69 -10.59 19.96
CA CYS A 26 14.61 -9.98 20.92
C CYS A 26 15.76 -9.16 20.29
N GLU A 27 15.69 -8.86 18.99
CA GLU A 27 16.62 -7.94 18.33
C GLU A 27 16.06 -6.51 18.37
N LYS A 28 16.96 -5.54 18.52
CA LYS A 28 16.61 -4.13 18.34
C LYS A 28 16.34 -3.86 16.87
N SER A 29 15.19 -3.26 16.58
CA SER A 29 14.73 -2.90 15.24
C SER A 29 14.06 -1.53 15.27
N GLU A 30 13.46 -1.13 14.16
CA GLU A 30 12.65 0.08 14.06
C GLU A 30 11.23 -0.31 13.61
N TYR A 31 10.21 0.31 14.18
CA TYR A 31 8.84 0.28 13.65
C TYR A 31 8.23 1.65 13.81
N ASN A 32 7.60 2.16 12.73
CA ASN A 32 6.98 3.49 12.74
C ASN A 32 7.94 4.61 13.22
N TYR A 33 9.18 4.60 12.72
CA TYR A 33 10.24 5.57 13.04
C TYR A 33 10.64 5.63 14.52
N ALA A 34 10.39 4.56 15.26
CA ALA A 34 10.77 4.41 16.67
C ALA A 34 11.46 3.07 16.91
N GLU A 35 12.36 3.03 17.91
CA GLU A 35 12.98 1.76 18.33
C GLU A 35 11.88 0.77 18.72
N TYR A 36 11.98 -0.44 18.17
CA TYR A 36 11.08 -1.54 18.43
C TYR A 36 11.90 -2.78 18.78
N THR A 37 11.40 -3.58 19.73
CA THR A 37 11.99 -4.88 20.06
C THR A 37 10.88 -5.90 20.03
N SER A 38 10.96 -6.84 19.10
CA SER A 38 9.94 -7.88 18.94
C SER A 38 10.07 -8.93 20.04
N GLU A 39 9.27 -8.82 21.10
CA GLU A 39 9.17 -9.86 22.13
C GLU A 39 8.10 -10.91 21.80
N LYS A 40 6.93 -10.47 21.32
CA LYS A 40 5.76 -11.35 21.09
C LYS A 40 5.20 -11.27 19.67
N VAL A 41 5.34 -10.12 19.02
CA VAL A 41 4.76 -9.86 17.70
C VAL A 41 5.90 -9.62 16.73
N LYS A 42 6.10 -10.59 15.83
CA LYS A 42 7.17 -10.60 14.83
C LYS A 42 6.76 -9.97 13.50
N ASP A 43 5.46 -9.82 13.28
CA ASP A 43 4.90 -9.22 12.07
C ASP A 43 3.92 -8.13 12.47
N LEU A 44 4.15 -6.92 12.00
CA LEU A 44 3.31 -5.75 12.23
C LEU A 44 2.79 -5.22 10.90
N PRO A 45 1.60 -4.61 10.88
CA PRO A 45 1.04 -4.11 9.64
C PRO A 45 1.78 -2.85 9.15
N GLY A 46 1.81 -2.69 7.84
CA GLY A 46 2.29 -1.49 7.15
C GLY A 46 1.74 -1.45 5.73
N ILE A 47 1.65 -0.25 5.17
CA ILE A 47 1.38 -0.01 3.75
C ILE A 47 2.59 0.70 3.18
N SER A 48 3.05 0.24 2.03
CA SER A 48 4.09 0.86 1.22
C SER A 48 3.58 1.05 -0.20
N VAL A 49 3.87 2.20 -0.79
CA VAL A 49 3.60 2.50 -2.20
C VAL A 49 4.91 2.68 -2.93
N PHE A 50 5.02 1.97 -4.05
CA PHE A 50 6.17 2.05 -4.93
C PHE A 50 5.76 2.64 -6.28
N TYR A 51 6.64 3.47 -6.83
CA TYR A 51 6.51 4.01 -8.17
C TYR A 51 7.70 3.57 -9.01
N LYS A 52 7.42 3.08 -10.21
CA LYS A 52 8.44 2.75 -11.20
C LYS A 52 8.39 3.79 -12.32
N ASP A 53 9.49 4.49 -12.57
CA ASP A 53 9.58 5.45 -13.66
C ASP A 53 9.92 4.79 -15.01
N GLU A 54 9.94 5.62 -16.06
CA GLU A 54 10.27 5.20 -17.43
C GLU A 54 11.70 4.66 -17.58
N ASN A 55 12.60 5.02 -16.66
CA ASN A 55 14.00 4.58 -16.64
C ASN A 55 14.20 3.31 -15.80
N ASN A 56 13.12 2.67 -15.32
CA ASN A 56 13.12 1.52 -14.40
C ASN A 56 13.66 1.82 -12.99
N ASN A 57 13.75 3.08 -12.57
CA ASN A 57 14.02 3.40 -11.17
C ASN A 57 12.77 3.11 -10.33
N ILE A 58 12.98 2.58 -9.13
CA ILE A 58 11.90 2.29 -8.18
C ILE A 58 12.03 3.26 -7.00
N PHE A 59 10.93 3.94 -6.70
CA PHE A 59 10.82 4.89 -5.60
C PHE A 59 9.83 4.38 -4.57
N HIS A 60 10.17 4.49 -3.28
CA HIS A 60 9.23 4.27 -2.18
C HIS A 60 8.57 5.61 -1.85
N THR A 61 7.39 5.86 -2.40
CA THR A 61 6.78 7.21 -2.43
C THR A 61 5.87 7.49 -1.23
N TYR A 62 5.42 6.44 -0.54
CA TYR A 62 4.61 6.56 0.65
C TYR A 62 4.80 5.34 1.54
N SER A 63 4.83 5.55 2.86
CA SER A 63 4.66 4.47 3.84
C SER A 63 3.84 4.93 5.03
N CYS A 64 3.07 4.01 5.60
CA CYS A 64 2.45 4.21 6.90
C CYS A 64 2.39 2.90 7.68
N TYR A 65 2.34 3.05 9.00
CA TYR A 65 2.42 1.95 9.96
C TYR A 65 1.44 2.21 11.11
N ALA A 66 1.29 1.21 11.98
CA ALA A 66 0.49 1.26 13.19
C ALA A 66 -0.95 1.75 12.98
N ARG A 67 -1.30 2.92 13.55
CA ARG A 67 -2.68 3.42 13.62
C ARG A 67 -3.09 4.32 12.45
N GLU A 68 -2.18 4.57 11.51
CA GLU A 68 -2.53 5.30 10.27
C GLU A 68 -3.23 4.36 9.26
N LEU A 69 -3.03 3.05 9.40
CA LEU A 69 -3.62 2.02 8.55
C LEU A 69 -5.16 2.06 8.55
N GLU A 70 -5.79 2.51 9.64
CA GLU A 70 -7.25 2.63 9.75
C GLU A 70 -7.84 3.60 8.73
N THR A 71 -7.06 4.58 8.25
CA THR A 71 -7.51 5.52 7.21
C THR A 71 -7.75 4.82 5.86
N PHE A 72 -7.11 3.64 5.66
CA PHE A 72 -7.21 2.81 4.46
C PHE A 72 -8.36 1.83 4.46
N ASN A 73 -9.21 1.83 5.51
CA ASN A 73 -10.50 1.14 5.43
C ASN A 73 -11.42 1.72 4.35
N THR A 74 -11.10 2.93 3.85
CA THR A 74 -11.83 3.58 2.75
C THR A 74 -11.04 3.47 1.45
N ALA A 75 -11.70 3.05 0.36
CA ALA A 75 -11.04 2.87 -0.93
C ALA A 75 -10.43 4.17 -1.49
N TYR A 76 -11.05 5.32 -1.21
CA TYR A 76 -10.54 6.61 -1.69
C TYR A 76 -9.18 6.97 -1.11
N ARG A 77 -8.86 6.52 0.11
CA ARG A 77 -7.57 6.84 0.71
C ARG A 77 -6.41 6.24 -0.08
N PHE A 78 -6.60 5.06 -0.68
CA PHE A 78 -5.61 4.46 -1.57
C PHE A 78 -5.39 5.34 -2.81
N LEU A 79 -6.44 5.90 -3.40
CA LEU A 79 -6.33 6.78 -4.56
C LEU A 79 -5.55 8.07 -4.26
N ASP A 80 -5.61 8.58 -3.03
CA ASP A 80 -4.90 9.82 -2.67
C ASP A 80 -3.39 9.63 -2.46
N ILE A 81 -2.91 8.40 -2.25
CA ILE A 81 -1.48 8.13 -1.97
C ILE A 81 -0.74 7.47 -3.13
N ILE A 82 -1.45 6.96 -4.13
CA ILE A 82 -0.83 6.39 -5.33
C ILE A 82 -0.35 7.50 -6.27
N PRO A 83 0.77 7.30 -7.01
CA PRO A 83 1.38 8.36 -7.82
C PRO A 83 0.47 8.94 -8.90
N LYS A 84 -0.47 8.15 -9.42
CA LYS A 84 -1.43 8.60 -10.44
C LYS A 84 -2.66 9.30 -9.85
N GLY A 85 -2.75 9.39 -8.52
CA GLY A 85 -3.93 9.90 -7.85
C GLY A 85 -5.17 9.11 -8.27
N ARG A 86 -6.20 9.83 -8.70
CA ARG A 86 -7.44 9.24 -9.24
C ARG A 86 -7.38 8.91 -10.73
N ASP A 87 -6.34 9.35 -11.43
CA ASP A 87 -6.15 9.13 -12.88
C ASP A 87 -7.35 9.61 -13.74
N GLU A 88 -7.97 10.74 -13.37
CA GLU A 88 -9.22 11.23 -13.96
C GLU A 88 -9.06 12.35 -15.00
N ASP A 89 -7.83 12.82 -15.27
CA ASP A 89 -7.58 14.00 -16.12
C ASP A 89 -8.10 13.84 -17.56
N SER A 90 -8.22 12.60 -18.03
CA SER A 90 -8.73 12.27 -19.37
C SER A 90 -10.27 12.18 -19.43
N LEU A 91 -10.96 12.29 -18.30
CA LEU A 91 -12.41 12.14 -18.24
C LEU A 91 -13.15 13.44 -18.56
N PRO A 92 -14.38 13.37 -19.08
CA PRO A 92 -15.20 14.56 -19.35
C PRO A 92 -15.50 15.40 -18.10
N TRP A 93 -15.56 14.77 -16.92
CA TRP A 93 -15.62 15.39 -15.60
C TRP A 93 -15.13 14.37 -14.55
N GLY A 94 -14.80 14.84 -13.33
CA GLY A 94 -14.36 13.96 -12.24
C GLY A 94 -15.40 12.91 -11.88
N MET A 95 -14.96 11.69 -11.56
CA MET A 95 -15.81 10.54 -11.27
C MET A 95 -16.76 10.10 -12.41
N ALA A 96 -16.51 10.47 -13.68
CA ALA A 96 -17.38 10.08 -14.81
C ALA A 96 -17.49 8.55 -15.03
N TRP A 97 -16.64 7.76 -14.38
CA TRP A 97 -16.68 6.29 -14.35
C TRP A 97 -17.65 5.70 -13.31
N VAL A 98 -18.16 6.52 -12.37
CA VAL A 98 -19.11 6.06 -11.36
C VAL A 98 -20.51 6.00 -11.95
N ASP A 99 -21.03 4.80 -12.06
CA ASP A 99 -22.43 4.54 -12.38
C ASP A 99 -23.12 3.76 -11.24
N TYR A 100 -24.44 3.60 -11.36
CA TYR A 100 -25.21 2.75 -10.47
C TYR A 100 -24.76 1.29 -10.60
N HIS A 101 -24.79 0.56 -9.48
CA HIS A 101 -24.29 -0.82 -9.38
C HIS A 101 -24.85 -1.75 -10.48
N ASP A 102 -26.12 -1.57 -10.84
CA ASP A 102 -26.86 -2.34 -11.84
C ASP A 102 -26.50 -2.01 -13.29
N LYS A 103 -25.76 -0.93 -13.54
CA LYS A 103 -25.35 -0.50 -14.88
C LYS A 103 -23.94 -0.93 -15.27
N TYR A 104 -23.13 -1.41 -14.32
CA TYR A 104 -21.82 -1.97 -14.65
C TYR A 104 -21.98 -3.31 -15.37
N LYS A 105 -21.27 -3.49 -16.48
CA LYS A 105 -21.16 -4.79 -17.14
C LYS A 105 -20.40 -5.75 -16.22
N SER A 106 -20.91 -6.97 -16.08
CA SER A 106 -20.34 -8.02 -15.21
C SER A 106 -18.92 -8.38 -15.61
#